data_AF-A0A9K3DBG6-F1
#
_entry.id   AF-A0A9K3DBG6-F1
#
_cell.length_a   1.000
_cell.length_b   1.000
_cell.length_c   1.000
_cell.angle_alpha   90.00
_cell.angle_beta   90.00
_cell.angle_gamma   90.00
#
_symmetry.space_group_name_H-M   'P 1'
#
loop_
_entity.id
_entity.type
_entity.pdbx_description
1 polymer ?
#
loop_
_entity_poly.entity_id
_entity_poly.type
_entity_poly.pdbx_seq_one_letter_code
_entity_poly.pdbx_strand_id
1 'polypeptide(L)'
;FIKEVLQGVPSKEGVPEGWKILLVDDVTLQIVTSLMKASELMRYKISLVENVKNARRPYRKFEAIYFVTPTLESLTHMARDFSFFPAHDDQPMSPIPSPEEAKALMKGGCCKPKVHPYKYKRCTLYSSA
;
A
#
# COMPACT_ATOMS: atom_id res chain seq x y z
N PHE A 1 18.44 -5.58 7.12
CA PHE A 1 17.62 -5.05 6.00
C PHE A 1 16.23 -4.60 6.42
N ILE A 2 15.19 -5.45 6.49
CA ILE A 2 13.81 -4.94 6.71
C ILE A 2 13.62 -4.17 8.03
N LYS A 3 14.27 -4.59 9.12
CA LYS A 3 14.24 -3.86 10.39
C LYS A 3 14.80 -2.44 10.25
N GLU A 4 15.89 -2.26 9.50
CA GLU A 4 16.48 -0.94 9.23
C GLU A 4 15.58 -0.09 8.33
N VAL A 5 14.95 -0.72 7.32
CA VAL A 5 13.95 -0.06 6.48
C VAL A 5 12.83 0.48 7.34
N LEU A 6 12.27 -0.33 8.26
CA LEU A 6 11.17 0.09 9.14
C LEU A 6 11.58 1.16 10.16
N GLN A 7 12.81 1.12 10.67
CA GLN A 7 13.36 2.14 11.57
C GLN A 7 13.64 3.47 10.86
N GLY A 8 14.10 3.41 9.60
CA GLY A 8 14.43 4.57 8.77
C GLY A 8 13.23 5.30 8.17
N VAL A 9 12.00 4.92 8.53
CA VAL A 9 10.78 5.65 8.16
C VAL A 9 10.41 6.59 9.31
N PRO A 10 10.88 7.86 9.30
CA PRO A 10 10.45 8.82 10.31
C PRO A 10 8.94 9.06 10.17
N SER A 11 8.23 9.00 11.29
CA SER A 11 6.85 9.48 11.35
C SER A 11 6.85 11.00 11.13
N LYS A 12 5.95 11.52 10.29
CA LYS A 12 5.87 12.97 10.06
C LYS A 12 5.54 13.72 11.34
N GLU A 13 6.22 14.85 11.54
CA GLU A 13 5.96 15.79 12.64
C GLU A 13 4.51 16.31 12.58
N GLY A 14 3.83 16.34 13.73
CA GLY A 14 2.43 16.78 13.84
C GLY A 14 1.35 15.71 13.62
N VAL A 15 1.73 14.43 13.43
CA VAL A 15 0.78 13.30 13.48
C VAL A 15 0.94 12.58 14.82
N PRO A 16 -0.03 12.70 15.75
CA PRO A 16 0.01 11.92 16.99
C PRO A 16 -0.05 10.44 16.61
N GLU A 17 1.03 9.71 16.92
CA GLU A 17 1.12 8.26 16.75
C GLU A 17 0.88 7.75 15.32
N GLY A 18 1.71 8.17 14.36
CA GLY A 18 1.65 7.77 12.95
C GLY A 18 1.77 6.25 12.71
N TRP A 19 0.65 5.56 12.81
CA TRP A 19 0.48 4.14 12.50
C TRP A 19 0.59 3.90 11.00
N LYS A 20 1.25 2.79 10.67
CA LYS A 20 1.59 2.41 9.31
C LYS A 20 0.99 1.06 8.96
N ILE A 21 0.73 0.88 7.68
CA ILE A 21 0.29 -0.37 7.08
C ILE A 21 1.44 -0.88 6.22
N LEU A 22 1.86 -2.12 6.47
CA LEU A 22 2.88 -2.79 5.68
C LEU A 22 2.18 -3.59 4.57
N LEU A 23 2.40 -3.16 3.34
CA LEU A 23 1.85 -3.78 2.14
C LEU A 23 2.87 -4.72 1.54
N VAL A 24 2.50 -5.99 1.41
CA VAL A 24 3.39 -7.09 1.01
C VAL A 24 2.79 -7.86 -0.17
N ASP A 25 3.60 -8.69 -0.81
CA ASP A 25 3.16 -9.76 -1.71
C ASP A 25 3.43 -11.14 -1.08
N ASP A 26 3.10 -12.22 -1.79
CA ASP A 26 3.18 -13.58 -1.25
C ASP A 26 4.60 -13.96 -0.78
N VAL A 27 5.63 -13.52 -1.53
CA VAL A 27 7.03 -13.81 -1.23
C VAL A 27 7.51 -12.97 -0.05
N THR A 28 7.29 -11.67 -0.10
CA THR A 28 7.72 -10.75 0.97
C THR A 28 6.95 -10.95 2.27
N LEU A 29 5.70 -11.44 2.21
CA LEU A 29 4.95 -11.85 3.40
C LEU A 29 5.65 -13.00 4.13
N GLN A 30 6.16 -14.01 3.42
CA GLN A 30 6.94 -15.10 4.03
C GLN A 30 8.23 -14.60 4.69
N ILE A 31 8.90 -13.62 4.05
CA ILE A 31 10.10 -12.98 4.62
C ILE A 31 9.74 -12.21 5.91
N VAL A 32 8.64 -11.45 5.90
CA VAL A 32 8.19 -10.68 7.08
C VAL A 32 7.83 -11.59 8.24
N THR A 33 7.05 -12.65 7.98
CA THR A 33 6.56 -13.56 9.04
C THR A 33 7.66 -14.46 9.61
N SER A 34 8.71 -14.74 8.84
CA SER A 34 9.88 -15.48 9.33
C SER A 34 10.85 -14.63 10.15
N LEU A 35 10.98 -13.34 9.84
CA LEU A 35 11.95 -12.45 10.48
C LEU A 35 11.40 -11.68 11.68
N MET A 36 10.09 -11.51 11.77
CA MET A 36 9.47 -10.64 12.77
C MET A 36 8.17 -11.22 13.34
N LYS A 37 8.05 -11.15 14.67
CA LYS A 37 6.77 -11.40 15.36
C LYS A 37 5.87 -10.16 15.27
N ALA A 38 4.55 -10.35 15.43
CA ALA A 38 3.59 -9.25 15.47
C ALA A 38 3.96 -8.18 16.52
N SER A 39 4.51 -8.59 17.67
CA SER A 39 5.00 -7.67 18.71
C SER A 39 6.18 -6.81 18.27
N GLU A 40 7.03 -7.27 17.37
CA GLU A 40 8.12 -6.47 16.79
C GLU A 40 7.57 -5.46 15.77
N LEU A 41 6.60 -5.85 14.94
CA LEU A 41 5.93 -4.95 13.99
C LEU A 41 5.27 -3.76 14.70
N MET A 42 4.62 -4.02 15.84
CA MET A 42 4.00 -2.97 16.66
C MET A 42 5.02 -1.95 17.20
N ARG A 43 6.25 -2.38 17.52
CA ARG A 43 7.34 -1.47 17.94
C ARG A 43 7.74 -0.50 16.82
N TYR A 44 7.63 -0.93 15.56
CA TYR A 44 7.83 -0.09 14.39
C TYR A 44 6.58 0.69 13.95
N LYS A 45 5.55 0.76 14.81
CA LYS A 45 4.27 1.43 14.52
C LYS A 45 3.55 0.86 13.30
N ILE A 46 3.70 -0.43 13.04
CA ILE A 46 2.93 -1.14 12.01
C ILE A 46 1.73 -1.78 12.69
N SER A 47 0.52 -1.35 12.32
CA SER A 47 -0.73 -1.87 12.88
C SER A 47 -1.30 -3.02 12.04
N LEU A 48 -1.02 -3.03 10.74
CA LEU A 48 -1.59 -3.99 9.79
C LEU A 48 -0.54 -4.44 8.79
N VAL A 49 -0.62 -5.72 8.41
CA VAL A 49 0.11 -6.30 7.28
C VAL A 49 -0.94 -6.80 6.30
N GLU A 50 -0.98 -6.26 5.09
CA GLU A 50 -1.95 -6.65 4.07
C GLU A 50 -1.25 -7.02 2.76
N ASN A 51 -1.80 -8.00 2.04
CA ASN A 51 -1.31 -8.36 0.72
C ASN A 51 -1.82 -7.38 -0.34
N VAL A 52 -0.95 -6.89 -1.22
CA VAL A 52 -1.29 -5.96 -2.30
C VAL A 52 -2.28 -6.52 -3.31
N LYS A 53 -2.33 -7.85 -3.45
CA LYS A 53 -3.25 -8.57 -4.35
C LYS A 53 -4.70 -8.55 -3.84
N ASN A 54 -4.88 -8.44 -2.53
CA ASN A 54 -6.20 -8.47 -1.92
C ASN A 54 -6.98 -7.19 -2.20
N ALA A 55 -8.31 -7.31 -2.20
CA ALA A 55 -9.20 -6.16 -2.19
C ALA A 55 -9.11 -5.47 -0.81
N ARG A 56 -8.24 -4.48 -0.70
CA ARG A 56 -7.97 -3.74 0.55
C ARG A 56 -8.94 -2.59 0.74
N ARG A 57 -9.20 -2.24 2.00
CA ARG A 57 -9.95 -1.03 2.37
C ARG A 57 -9.03 0.20 2.39
N PRO A 58 -9.52 1.39 2.01
CA PRO A 58 -8.74 2.61 2.13
C PRO A 58 -8.59 3.05 3.59
N TYR A 59 -7.36 3.23 4.05
CA TYR A 59 -7.02 3.70 5.40
C TYR A 59 -6.39 5.10 5.35
N ARG A 60 -7.22 6.13 5.15
CA ARG A 60 -6.77 7.52 4.92
C ARG A 60 -6.00 8.17 6.07
N LYS A 61 -6.09 7.64 7.28
CA LYS A 61 -5.35 8.13 8.46
C LYS A 61 -3.97 7.48 8.59
N PHE A 62 -3.75 6.37 7.89
CA PHE A 62 -2.54 5.57 7.99
C PHE A 62 -1.59 5.88 6.83
N GLU A 63 -0.31 5.64 7.09
CA GLU A 63 0.75 5.67 6.08
C GLU A 63 0.98 4.25 5.54
N ALA A 64 1.24 4.10 4.25
CA ALA A 64 1.53 2.80 3.66
C ALA A 64 3.03 2.66 3.34
N ILE A 65 3.61 1.53 3.76
CA ILE A 65 4.95 1.07 3.38
C ILE A 65 4.76 -0.13 2.45
N TYR A 66 5.20 0.00 1.20
CA TYR A 66 5.22 -1.12 0.26
C TYR A 66 6.56 -1.85 0.39
N PHE A 67 6.51 -3.11 0.79
CA PHE A 67 7.63 -4.05 0.77
C PHE A 67 7.22 -5.21 -0.14
N VAL A 68 7.49 -5.06 -1.44
CA VAL A 68 7.04 -6.01 -2.48
C VAL A 68 8.20 -6.42 -3.37
N THR A 69 8.08 -7.59 -3.99
CA THR A 69 8.97 -8.08 -5.04
C THR A 69 8.71 -7.25 -6.32
N PRO A 70 9.72 -6.97 -7.18
CA PRO A 70 9.57 -6.08 -8.32
C PRO A 70 9.00 -6.84 -9.51
N THR A 71 7.89 -7.55 -9.29
CA THR A 71 7.16 -8.26 -10.35
C THR A 71 6.14 -7.33 -10.99
N LEU A 72 5.78 -7.60 -12.25
CA LEU A 72 4.77 -6.82 -12.96
C LEU A 72 3.43 -6.81 -12.19
N GLU A 73 3.04 -7.94 -11.61
CA GLU A 73 1.82 -8.07 -10.81
C GLU A 73 1.86 -7.15 -9.57
N SER A 74 2.89 -7.29 -8.72
CA SER A 74 3.03 -6.49 -7.50
C SER A 74 3.12 -4.99 -7.78
N LEU A 75 3.88 -4.60 -8.82
CA LEU A 75 4.00 -3.21 -9.25
C LEU A 75 2.70 -2.66 -9.83
N THR A 76 1.95 -3.47 -10.56
CA THR A 76 0.63 -3.09 -11.08
C THR A 76 -0.34 -2.83 -9.93
N HIS A 77 -0.41 -3.73 -8.94
CA HIS A 77 -1.24 -3.54 -7.75
C HIS A 77 -0.82 -2.31 -6.94
N MET A 78 0.48 -2.08 -6.77
CA MET A 78 0.99 -0.87 -6.15
C MET A 78 0.56 0.38 -6.94
N ALA A 79 0.74 0.39 -8.26
CA ALA A 79 0.39 1.52 -9.11
C ALA A 79 -1.11 1.87 -9.06
N ARG A 80 -2.01 0.88 -8.88
CA ARG A 80 -3.45 1.12 -8.67
C ARG A 80 -3.68 2.08 -7.51
N ASP A 81 -2.94 1.95 -6.43
CA ASP A 81 -3.13 2.78 -5.24
C ASP A 81 -2.83 4.27 -5.55
N PHE A 82 -2.04 4.56 -6.59
CA PHE A 82 -1.70 5.91 -7.08
C PHE A 82 -2.53 6.34 -8.30
N SER A 83 -3.38 5.46 -8.82
CA SER A 83 -4.19 5.73 -10.02
C SER A 83 -5.40 6.61 -9.72
N PHE A 84 -6.05 7.09 -10.79
CA PHE A 84 -7.11 8.10 -10.74
C PHE A 84 -8.50 7.55 -10.35
N PHE A 85 -8.62 6.26 -10.03
CA PHE A 85 -9.92 5.66 -9.71
C PHE A 85 -10.30 5.99 -8.25
N PRO A 86 -11.42 6.70 -8.01
CA PRO A 86 -11.80 7.12 -6.67
C PRO A 86 -12.19 5.92 -5.81
N ALA A 87 -11.41 5.65 -4.76
CA ALA A 87 -11.80 4.70 -3.71
C ALA A 87 -12.87 5.35 -2.82
N HIS A 88 -14.11 4.84 -2.89
CA HIS A 88 -15.18 5.20 -1.95
C HIS A 88 -14.87 4.65 -0.55
N ASP A 89 -15.12 5.43 0.50
CA ASP A 89 -14.72 5.19 1.90
C ASP A 89 -15.07 3.79 2.44
N ASP A 90 -16.15 3.20 1.95
CA ASP A 90 -16.71 1.95 2.48
C ASP A 90 -16.69 0.78 1.48
N GLN A 91 -16.03 0.93 0.33
CA GLN A 91 -15.95 -0.12 -0.68
C GLN A 91 -14.54 -0.70 -0.79
N PRO A 92 -14.41 -2.04 -0.97
CA PRO A 92 -13.14 -2.64 -1.37
C PRO A 92 -12.64 -1.96 -2.66
N MET A 93 -11.33 -1.80 -2.80
CA MET A 93 -10.79 -1.33 -4.09
C MET A 93 -11.34 -2.20 -5.23
N SER A 94 -11.89 -1.53 -6.25
CA SER A 94 -12.45 -2.20 -7.41
C SER A 94 -11.38 -3.04 -8.13
N PRO A 95 -11.77 -4.12 -8.83
CA PRO A 95 -10.87 -4.81 -9.76
C PRO A 95 -10.17 -3.82 -10.70
N ILE A 96 -9.00 -4.20 -11.22
CA ILE A 96 -8.38 -3.37 -12.26
C ILE A 96 -9.35 -3.32 -13.43
N PRO A 97 -9.70 -2.12 -13.91
CA PRO A 97 -10.46 -2.02 -15.14
C PRO A 97 -9.60 -2.50 -16.30
N SER A 98 -10.21 -3.19 -17.25
CA SER A 98 -9.55 -3.53 -18.51
C SER A 98 -9.03 -2.25 -19.20
N PRO A 99 -8.03 -2.34 -20.11
CA PRO A 99 -7.54 -1.17 -20.84
C PRO A 99 -8.66 -0.40 -21.56
N GLU A 100 -9.72 -1.09 -22.00
CA GLU A 100 -10.89 -0.50 -22.64
C GLU A 100 -11.77 0.26 -21.66
N GLU A 101 -12.04 -0.33 -20.48
CA GLU A 101 -12.80 0.30 -19.39
C GLU A 101 -12.08 1.54 -18.86
N ALA A 102 -10.76 1.48 -18.71
CA ALA A 102 -9.94 2.63 -18.31
C ALA A 102 -10.04 3.78 -19.33
N LYS A 103 -10.02 3.47 -20.64
CA LYS A 103 -10.16 4.46 -21.72
C LYS A 103 -11.56 5.07 -21.77
N ALA A 104 -12.61 4.30 -21.43
CA ALA A 104 -13.98 4.79 -21.33
C ALA A 104 -14.17 5.73 -20.13
N LEU A 105 -13.61 5.38 -18.96
CA LEU A 105 -13.65 6.20 -17.75
C LEU A 105 -12.95 7.56 -17.93
N MET A 106 -11.86 7.61 -18.71
CA MET A 106 -11.14 8.86 -19.02
C MET A 106 -11.88 9.77 -20.02
N LYS A 107 -12.86 9.25 -20.78
CA LYS A 107 -13.68 10.03 -21.72
C LYS A 107 -14.89 10.70 -21.07
N GLY A 108 -15.38 10.17 -19.95
CA GLY A 108 -16.51 10.71 -19.20
C GLY A 108 -16.04 11.78 -18.23
N GLY A 109 -16.03 13.04 -18.65
CA GLY A 109 -15.64 14.17 -17.80
C GLY A 109 -16.48 14.23 -16.51
N CYS A 110 -15.87 13.85 -15.39
CA CYS A 110 -16.13 14.41 -14.06
C CYS A 110 -14.94 14.05 -13.16
N CYS A 111 -13.99 14.97 -13.03
CA CYS A 111 -12.87 14.85 -12.11
C CYS A 111 -13.38 14.95 -10.67
N LYS A 112 -13.92 13.86 -10.12
CA LYS A 112 -14.12 13.77 -8.67
C LYS A 112 -12.76 13.95 -7.97
N PRO A 113 -12.73 14.53 -6.75
CA PRO A 113 -11.50 14.69 -6.00
C PRO A 113 -10.77 13.34 -5.89
N LYS A 114 -9.46 13.33 -6.17
CA LYS A 114 -8.62 12.13 -6.06
C LYS A 114 -8.56 11.70 -4.59
N VAL A 115 -9.27 10.62 -4.25
CA VAL A 115 -9.21 10.06 -2.91
C VAL A 115 -8.20 8.92 -2.91
N HIS A 116 -6.98 9.20 -2.46
CA HIS A 116 -5.95 8.18 -2.30
C HIS A 116 -6.27 7.28 -1.09
N PRO A 117 -6.02 5.95 -1.18
CA PRO A 117 -6.35 5.02 -0.11
C PRO A 117 -5.53 5.26 1.17
N TYR A 118 -4.36 5.89 1.07
CA TYR A 118 -3.44 6.16 2.17
C TYR A 118 -2.95 7.61 2.14
N LYS A 119 -2.64 8.18 3.31
CA LYS A 119 -2.21 9.58 3.46
C LYS A 119 -0.83 9.85 2.83
N TYR A 120 0.09 8.91 3.02
CA TYR A 120 1.47 8.98 2.57
C TYR A 120 1.93 7.59 2.15
N LYS A 121 2.81 7.53 1.14
CA LYS A 121 3.20 6.29 0.48
C LYS A 121 4.71 6.27 0.30
N ARG A 122 5.38 5.29 0.89
CA ARG A 122 6.82 5.02 0.67
C ARG A 122 6.98 3.61 0.11
N CYS A 123 7.80 3.48 -0.92
CA CYS A 123 8.05 2.22 -1.60
C CYS A 123 9.47 1.74 -1.32
N THR A 124 9.62 0.47 -0.92
CA THR A 124 10.89 -0.25 -0.86
C THR A 124 10.73 -1.52 -1.68
N LEU A 125 11.42 -1.59 -2.81
CA LEU A 125 11.42 -2.79 -3.64
C LEU A 125 12.44 -3.78 -3.09
N TYR A 126 11.97 -4.99 -2.79
CA TYR A 126 12.86 -6.10 -2.49
C TYR A 126 13.45 -6.62 -3.80
N SER A 127 14.76 -6.82 -3.86
CA SER A 127 15.42 -7.52 -4.96
C SER A 127 16.33 -8.57 -4.34
N SER A 128 16.11 -9.83 -4.70
CA SER A 128 17.10 -10.88 -4.46
C SER A 128 18.22 -10.66 -5.47
N ALA A 129 19.34 -10.09 -5.02
CA ALA A 129 20.58 -10.15 -5.77
C ALA A 129 21.02 -11.61 -5.96
#